data_AF-A0A2R6C687-F1
#
_entry.id   AF-A0A2R6C687-F1
#
_cell.length_a   1.000
_cell.length_b   1.000
_cell.length_c   1.000
_cell.angle_alpha   90.00
_cell.angle_beta   90.00
_cell.angle_gamma   90.00
#
_symmetry.space_group_name_H-M   'P 1'
#
loop_
_entity.id
_entity.type
_entity.pdbx_description
1 polymer ?
#
loop_
_entity_poly.entity_id
_entity_poly.type
_entity_poly.pdbx_seq_one_letter_code
_entity_poly.pdbx_strand_id
1 'polypeptide(L)' 'MGSQPSHEGGGGYMIRLSDHADYNQLLNYVEEAKPKVVYTDGWRSSYAKVLAKEIENRLGIKAHPLPR' A
#
# COMPACT_ATOMS: atom_id res chain seq x y z
N MET A 1 -34.95 -21.31 -32.88
CA MET A 1 -34.36 -20.18 -33.64
C MET A 1 -34.69 -18.91 -32.87
N GLY A 2 -33.70 -18.28 -32.23
CA GLY A 2 -33.95 -17.15 -31.34
C GLY A 2 -32.65 -16.68 -30.69
N SER A 3 -31.64 -16.42 -31.51
CA SER A 3 -30.37 -15.82 -31.11
C SER A 3 -30.33 -14.39 -31.59
N GLN A 4 -30.43 -13.45 -30.65
CA GLN A 4 -30.11 -12.02 -30.78
C GLN A 4 -29.70 -11.54 -29.38
N PRO A 5 -28.78 -10.58 -29.23
CA PRO A 5 -27.53 -10.41 -29.97
C PRO A 5 -26.34 -10.20 -29.01
N SER A 6 -25.13 -10.43 -29.52
CA SER A 6 -23.87 -9.97 -28.94
C SER A 6 -23.79 -8.43 -29.01
N HIS A 7 -23.53 -7.79 -27.88
CA HIS A 7 -23.01 -6.41 -27.83
C HIS A 7 -21.79 -6.41 -26.92
N GLU A 8 -20.62 -6.43 -27.54
CA GLU A 8 -19.36 -6.02 -26.92
C GLU A 8 -19.34 -4.49 -26.85
N GLY A 9 -18.98 -3.93 -25.69
CA GLY A 9 -18.89 -2.49 -25.51
C GLY A 9 -18.85 -2.08 -24.04
N GLY A 10 -17.75 -2.40 -23.35
CA GLY A 10 -17.61 -2.10 -21.92
C GLY A 10 -16.16 -1.92 -21.51
N GLY A 11 -15.42 -1.04 -22.19
CA GLY A 11 -14.10 -0.59 -21.75
C GLY A 11 -14.20 0.28 -20.50
N GLY A 12 -14.46 -0.33 -19.34
CA GLY A 12 -14.46 0.37 -18.06
C GLY A 12 -13.04 0.62 -17.58
N TYR A 13 -12.70 1.87 -17.27
CA TYR A 13 -11.44 2.21 -16.60
C TYR A 13 -11.62 2.06 -15.08
N MET A 14 -10.87 1.15 -14.45
CA MET A 14 -10.83 1.05 -13.00
C MET A 14 -9.82 2.07 -12.45
N ILE A 15 -10.31 3.26 -12.11
CA ILE A 15 -9.51 4.32 -11.49
C ILE A 15 -9.62 4.16 -9.97
N ARG A 16 -8.52 3.76 -9.32
CA ARG A 16 -8.43 3.68 -7.85
C ARG A 16 -7.98 5.02 -7.28
N LEU A 17 -8.93 5.92 -7.06
CA LEU A 17 -8.71 7.13 -6.27
C LEU A 17 -8.79 6.74 -4.78
N SER A 18 -7.64 6.53 -4.15
CA SER A 18 -7.53 6.27 -2.71
C SER A 18 -6.83 7.45 -2.04
N ASP A 19 -7.39 7.95 -0.93
CA ASP A 19 -6.75 8.96 -0.07
C ASP A 19 -5.58 8.35 0.74
N HIS A 20 -5.33 7.06 0.58
CA HIS A 20 -4.25 6.34 1.25
C HIS A 20 -3.05 6.14 0.33
N ALA A 21 -1.87 6.50 0.82
CA ALA A 21 -0.60 6.19 0.18
C ALA A 21 -0.46 4.66 -0.02
N ASP A 22 -0.13 4.26 -1.24
CA ASP A 22 0.20 2.87 -1.54
C ASP A 22 1.52 2.46 -0.86
N TYR A 23 1.77 1.16 -0.78
CA TYR A 23 2.97 0.59 -0.15
C TYR A 23 4.29 1.23 -0.64
N ASN A 24 4.43 1.43 -1.95
CA ASN A 24 5.62 2.05 -2.53
C ASN A 24 5.73 3.55 -2.18
N GLN A 25 4.61 4.26 -2.10
CA GLN A 25 4.61 5.68 -1.72
C GLN A 25 5.02 5.84 -0.25
N LEU A 26 4.62 4.91 0.62
CA LEU A 26 5.05 4.87 2.02
C LEU A 26 6.56 4.62 2.14
N LEU A 27 7.12 3.70 1.35
CA LEU A 27 8.57 3.47 1.34
C LEU A 27 9.33 4.70 0.84
N ASN A 28 8.90 5.29 -0.28
CA ASN A 28 9.53 6.48 -0.84
C ASN A 28 9.48 7.65 0.16
N TYR A 29 8.35 7.85 0.83
CA TYR A 29 8.22 8.89 1.86
C TYR A 29 9.22 8.70 3.00
N VAL A 30 9.40 7.46 3.49
CA VAL A 30 10.37 7.14 4.53
C VAL A 30 11.80 7.34 4.04
N GLU A 31 12.10 6.96 2.79
CA GLU A 31 13.41 7.14 2.18
C GLU A 31 13.77 8.63 2.05
N GLU A 32 12.84 9.45 1.56
CA GLU A 32 13.05 10.90 1.38
C GLU A 32 13.16 11.63 2.73
N ALA A 33 12.36 11.22 3.72
CA ALA A 33 12.37 11.83 5.05
C ALA A 33 13.63 11.51 5.88
N LYS A 34 14.36 10.44 5.55
CA LYS A 34 15.58 9.96 6.25
C LYS A 34 15.45 9.96 7.79
N PRO A 35 14.40 9.34 8.35
CA PRO A 35 14.22 9.28 9.80
C PRO A 35 15.26 8.37 10.46
N LYS A 36 15.54 8.62 11.74
CA LYS A 36 16.42 7.76 12.54
C LYS A 36 15.74 6.47 13.00
N VAL A 37 14.43 6.54 13.23
CA VAL A 37 13.57 5.43 13.67
C VAL A 37 12.18 5.65 13.07
N VAL A 38 11.53 4.58 12.63
CA VAL A 38 10.13 4.58 12.17
C VAL A 38 9.28 3.75 13.12
N TYR A 39 8.09 4.26 13.47
CA TYR A 39 7.08 3.49 14.19
C TYR A 39 5.88 3.26 13.28
N THR A 40 5.56 2.00 12.99
CA THR A 40 4.39 1.67 12.17
C THR A 40 3.21 1.38 13.09
N ASP A 41 2.15 2.17 12.93
CA ASP A 41 0.89 1.93 13.64
C ASP A 41 0.00 0.96 12.85
N GLY A 42 -0.53 -0.03 13.55
CA GLY A 42 -1.37 -1.09 12.99
C GLY A 42 -2.84 -0.94 13.35
N TRP A 43 -3.29 0.23 13.79
CA TRP A 43 -4.63 0.43 14.35
C TRP A 43 -5.74 -0.08 13.43
N ARG A 44 -5.60 0.18 12.12
CA ARG A 44 -6.56 -0.24 11.08
C ARG A 44 -6.17 -1.49 10.31
N SER A 45 -4.99 -2.06 10.55
CA SER A 45 -4.42 -3.07 9.67
C SER A 45 -3.36 -3.91 10.37
N SER A 46 -3.47 -5.24 10.28
CA SER A 46 -2.50 -6.18 10.86
C SER A 46 -1.12 -6.18 10.17
N TYR A 47 -0.97 -5.40 9.09
CA TYR A 47 0.22 -5.35 8.26
C TYR A 47 1.34 -4.40 8.77
N ALA A 48 1.14 -3.71 9.92
CA ALA A 48 2.17 -2.82 10.47
C ALA A 48 3.52 -3.53 10.73
N LYS A 49 3.49 -4.80 11.16
CA LYS A 49 4.69 -5.63 11.34
C LYS A 49 5.42 -5.90 10.02
N VAL A 50 4.68 -6.12 8.94
CA VAL A 50 5.25 -6.39 7.61
C VAL A 50 5.91 -5.13 7.06
N LEU A 51 5.23 -3.99 7.20
CA LEU A 51 5.78 -2.70 6.76
C LEU A 51 7.07 -2.33 7.52
N ALA A 52 7.10 -2.50 8.85
CA ALA A 52 8.30 -2.25 9.63
C ALA A 52 9.48 -3.11 9.16
N LYS A 53 9.25 -4.43 8.97
CA LYS A 53 10.29 -5.34 8.49
C LYS A 53 10.81 -4.94 7.10
N GLU A 54 9.92 -4.52 6.21
CA GLU A 54 10.32 -4.11 4.86
C GLU A 54 11.08 -2.78 4.84
N ILE A 55 10.74 -1.84 5.72
CA ILE A 55 11.52 -0.60 5.90
C ILE A 55 12.94 -0.93 6.38
N GLU A 56 13.08 -1.84 7.34
CA GLU A 56 14.40 -2.30 7.80
C GLU A 56 15.19 -2.99 6.69
N ASN A 57 14.55 -3.91 5.95
CA ASN A 57 15.21 -4.68 4.90
C ASN A 57 15.65 -3.82 3.70
N ARG A 58 14.81 -2.87 3.27
CA ARG A 58 15.04 -2.10 2.04
C ARG A 58 15.81 -0.82 2.27
N LEU A 59 15.53 -0.12 3.37
CA LEU A 59 16.08 1.21 3.65
C LEU A 59 17.18 1.19 4.71
N GLY A 60 17.35 0.08 5.44
CA GLY A 60 18.31 -0.02 6.55
C GLY A 60 17.96 0.87 7.75
N ILE A 61 16.73 1.38 7.80
CA ILE A 61 16.23 2.26 8.86
C ILE A 61 15.53 1.40 9.90
N LYS A 62 15.89 1.59 11.18
CA LYS A 62 15.24 0.88 12.30
C LYS A 62 13.74 1.17 12.31
N ALA A 63 12.93 0.13 12.27
CA ALA A 63 11.48 0.27 12.27
C ALA A 63 10.82 -0.67 13.27
N HIS A 64 9.90 -0.13 14.06
CA HIS A 64 9.23 -0.86 15.12
C HIS A 64 7.70 -0.81 14.92
N PRO A 65 7.03 -1.97 14.83
CA PRO A 65 5.59 -1.98 14.87
C PRO A 65 5.12 -1.67 16.29
N LEU A 66 4.17 -0.75 16.42
CA LEU A 66 3.56 -0.48 17.72
C LEU A 66 2.74 -1.69 18.20
N PRO A 67 2.79 -2.01 19.51
CA PRO A 67 1.91 -3.01 20.09
C PRO A 67 0.46 -2.53 19.99
N ARG A 68 -0.46 -3.49 19.86
CA ARG A 68 -1.90 -3.21 19.87
C ARG A 68 -2.42 -3.17 21.29
#